data_AF-A0A2T6AYC7-F1
#
_entry.id   AF-A0A2T6AYC7-F1
#
_cell.length_a   1.000
_cell.length_b   1.000
_cell.length_c   1.000
_cell.angle_alpha   90.00
_cell.angle_beta   90.00
_cell.angle_gamma   90.00
#
_symmetry.space_group_name_H-M   'P 1'
#
loop_
_entity.id
_entity.type
_entity.pdbx_description
1 polymer ?
#
loop_
_entity_poly.entity_id
_entity_poly.type
_entity_poly.pdbx_seq_one_letter_code
_entity_poly.pdbx_strand_id
1 'polypeptide(L)'
;MTGLSPLVIALCVGIVILAVLRAWQAIRAERGTQRGSAPGTGYHVIDASYHSGGGGGGQSYQFRVPRDPQEYARQFIPRGRK
;
A
#
# COMPACT_ATOMS: atom_id res chain seq x y z
N MET A 1 8.66 -44.63 -2.35
CA MET A 1 8.08 -43.32 -2.04
C MET A 1 9.05 -42.60 -1.11
N THR A 2 10.00 -41.83 -1.67
CA THR A 2 10.98 -41.11 -0.86
C THR A 2 10.28 -39.91 -0.21
N GLY A 3 10.14 -39.95 1.12
CA GLY A 3 9.60 -38.81 1.88
C GLY A 3 10.42 -37.54 1.64
N LEU A 4 9.76 -36.38 1.74
CA LEU A 4 10.42 -35.07 1.71
C LEU A 4 11.61 -35.06 2.68
N SER A 5 12.76 -34.59 2.23
CA SER A 5 13.97 -34.58 3.07
C SER A 5 13.73 -33.70 4.31
N PRO A 6 14.27 -34.07 5.48
CA PRO A 6 14.07 -33.32 6.71
C PRO A 6 14.56 -31.87 6.59
N LEU A 7 15.58 -31.62 5.76
CA LEU A 7 16.06 -30.29 5.43
C LEU A 7 14.99 -29.46 4.69
N VAL A 8 14.33 -30.05 3.69
CA VAL A 8 13.27 -29.37 2.93
C VAL A 8 12.09 -29.04 3.85
N ILE A 9 11.71 -29.97 4.73
CA ILE A 9 10.64 -29.73 5.71
C ILE A 9 11.02 -28.56 6.65
N ALA A 10 12.23 -28.58 7.21
CA ALA A 10 12.70 -27.51 8.09
C ALA A 10 12.72 -26.15 7.39
N LEU A 11 13.14 -26.10 6.12
CA LEU A 11 13.19 -24.88 5.33
C LEU A 11 11.79 -24.34 5.02
N CYS A 12 10.85 -25.21 4.63
CA CYS A 12 9.45 -24.83 4.43
C CYS A 12 8.83 -24.26 5.71
N VAL A 13 9.04 -24.93 6.86
CA VAL A 13 8.56 -24.45 8.16
C VAL A 13 9.18 -23.10 8.50
N GLY A 14 10.48 -22.92 8.30
CA GLY A 14 11.16 -21.65 8.52
C GLY A 14 10.60 -20.50 7.69
N ILE A 15 10.33 -20.74 6.40
CA ILE A 15 9.69 -19.75 5.51
C ILE A 15 8.30 -19.37 6.02
N VAL A 16 7.47 -20.35 6.39
CA VAL A 16 6.13 -20.08 6.91
C VAL A 16 6.18 -19.26 8.20
N ILE A 17 7.08 -19.61 9.13
CA ILE A 17 7.28 -18.85 10.38
C ILE A 17 7.68 -17.40 10.07
N LEU A 18 8.66 -17.20 9.19
CA LEU A 18 9.11 -15.86 8.83
C LEU A 18 7.98 -15.04 8.18
N ALA A 19 7.20 -15.64 7.28
CA ALA A 19 6.07 -14.99 6.64
C ALA A 19 5.02 -14.56 7.67
N VAL A 20 4.67 -15.42 8.62
CA VAL A 20 3.74 -15.11 9.70
C VAL A 20 4.26 -13.97 10.58
N LEU A 21 5.54 -13.98 10.96
CA LEU A 21 6.16 -12.92 11.75
C LEU A 21 6.11 -11.57 11.02
N ARG A 22 6.41 -11.55 9.71
CA ARG A 22 6.34 -10.34 8.90
C ARG A 22 4.92 -9.81 8.77
N ALA A 23 3.96 -10.68 8.51
CA ALA A 23 2.55 -10.31 8.47
C ALA A 23 2.08 -9.72 9.80
N TRP A 24 2.45 -10.36 10.91
CA TRP A 24 2.12 -9.87 12.25
C TRP A 24 2.75 -8.51 12.56
N GLN A 25 4.02 -8.31 12.19
CA GLN A 25 4.70 -7.02 12.32
C GLN A 25 4.00 -5.92 11.52
N ALA A 26 3.63 -6.19 10.26
CA ALA A 26 2.93 -5.23 9.40
C ALA A 26 1.56 -4.84 9.99
N ILE A 27 0.74 -5.82 10.38
CA ILE A 27 -0.56 -5.58 11.01
C ILE A 27 -0.39 -4.77 12.29
N ARG A 28 0.63 -5.08 13.12
CA ARG A 28 0.88 -4.37 14.37
C ARG A 28 1.37 -2.95 14.15
N ALA A 29 2.17 -2.69 13.11
CA ALA A 29 2.61 -1.34 12.75
C ALA A 29 1.42 -0.46 12.31
N GLU A 30 0.42 -1.06 11.68
CA GLU A 30 -0.81 -0.37 11.25
C GLU A 30 -1.88 -0.29 12.36
N ARG A 31 -1.73 -1.02 13.48
CA ARG A 31 -2.68 -0.93 14.60
C ARG A 31 -2.57 0.43 15.28
N GLY A 32 -3.53 1.29 14.99
CA GLY A 32 -3.64 2.64 15.57
C GLY A 32 -3.47 3.76 14.54
N THR A 33 -3.09 3.44 13.29
CA THR A 33 -3.23 4.41 12.20
C THR A 33 -4.71 4.51 11.85
N GLN A 34 -5.25 5.74 11.89
CA GLN A 34 -6.65 5.95 11.53
C GLN A 34 -6.80 5.68 10.03
N ARG A 35 -7.73 4.79 9.67
CA ARG A 35 -8.05 4.55 8.25
C ARG A 35 -8.81 5.74 7.70
N GLY A 36 -8.46 6.13 6.48
CA GLY A 36 -9.02 7.32 5.83
C GLY A 36 -8.53 8.60 6.48
N SER A 37 -9.18 9.70 6.12
CA SER A 37 -8.84 11.02 6.60
C SER A 37 -10.10 11.80 6.93
N ALA A 38 -10.06 12.57 8.02
CA ALA A 38 -11.14 13.48 8.32
C ALA A 38 -11.24 14.57 7.23
N PRO A 39 -12.46 15.00 6.86
CA PRO A 39 -12.64 16.13 5.97
C PRO A 39 -12.02 17.40 6.59
N GLY A 40 -11.60 18.34 5.74
CA GLY A 40 -11.01 19.58 6.20
C GLY A 40 -10.49 20.42 5.03
N THR A 41 -9.68 21.43 5.33
CA THR A 41 -9.04 22.27 4.31
C THR A 41 -7.67 21.72 3.92
N GLY A 42 -7.16 22.14 2.75
CA GLY A 42 -5.86 21.71 2.23
C GLY A 42 -5.92 20.41 1.43
N TYR A 43 -4.79 19.68 1.35
CA TYR A 43 -4.64 18.50 0.50
C TYR A 43 -4.14 17.26 1.25
N HIS A 44 -4.59 16.09 0.81
CA HIS A 44 -3.88 14.83 0.99
C HIS A 44 -2.81 14.74 -0.09
N VAL A 45 -1.58 14.48 0.34
CA VAL A 45 -0.46 14.20 -0.56
C VAL A 45 -0.32 12.70 -0.62
N ILE A 46 -0.54 12.13 -1.81
CA ILE A 46 -0.48 10.69 -2.04
C ILE A 46 0.81 10.42 -2.79
N ASP A 47 1.66 9.62 -2.16
CA ASP A 47 2.86 9.07 -2.80
C ASP A 47 2.49 7.75 -3.47
N ALA A 48 2.55 7.74 -4.80
CA ALA A 48 2.36 6.56 -5.63
C ALA A 48 3.73 6.12 -6.15
N SER A 49 4.40 5.31 -5.33
CA SER A 49 5.68 4.72 -5.67
C SER A 49 5.49 3.29 -6.18
N TYR A 50 5.59 3.10 -7.49
CA TYR A 50 5.48 1.80 -8.14
C TYR A 50 6.86 1.20 -8.44
N HIS A 51 7.07 -0.03 -7.99
CA HIS A 51 8.29 -0.80 -8.23
C HIS A 51 7.92 -2.19 -8.80
N SER A 52 8.28 -2.47 -10.05
CA SER A 52 7.98 -3.73 -10.74
C SER A 52 8.95 -4.87 -10.40
N GLY A 53 9.92 -4.64 -9.51
CA GLY A 53 10.74 -5.70 -8.91
C GLY A 53 11.89 -6.27 -9.76
N GLY A 54 12.20 -5.68 -10.93
CA GLY A 54 13.32 -6.09 -11.79
C GLY A 54 14.26 -4.94 -12.18
N GLY A 55 15.22 -5.21 -13.08
CA GLY A 55 16.21 -4.23 -13.58
C GLY A 55 15.65 -3.08 -14.45
N GLY A 56 14.33 -2.91 -14.51
CA GLY A 56 13.62 -1.95 -15.37
C GLY A 56 13.21 -0.64 -14.70
N GLY A 57 13.65 -0.38 -13.48
CA GLY A 57 13.36 0.87 -12.75
C GLY A 57 11.97 0.92 -12.11
N GLY A 58 11.81 1.89 -11.21
CA GLY A 58 10.55 2.25 -10.56
C GLY A 58 10.11 3.64 -10.96
N GLN A 59 8.80 3.91 -10.92
CA GLN A 59 8.26 5.25 -11.10
C GLN A 59 7.62 5.69 -9.79
N SER A 60 8.17 6.75 -9.22
CA SER A 60 7.54 7.47 -8.10
C SER A 60 6.83 8.70 -8.65
N TYR A 61 5.56 8.84 -8.30
CA TYR A 61 4.78 10.04 -8.58
C TYR A 61 4.05 10.48 -7.33
N GLN A 62 3.90 11.78 -7.16
CA GLN A 62 3.14 12.35 -6.06
C GLN A 62 1.99 13.18 -6.61
N PHE A 63 0.78 12.96 -6.11
CA PHE A 63 -0.38 13.76 -6.47
C PHE A 63 -1.13 14.25 -5.23
N ARG A 64 -1.92 15.31 -5.44
CA ARG A 64 -2.64 16.02 -4.38
C ARG A 64 -4.13 15.85 -4.55
N VAL A 65 -4.81 15.48 -3.48
CA VAL A 65 -6.27 15.32 -3.43
C VAL A 65 -6.84 16.29 -2.39
N PRO A 66 -7.76 17.20 -2.74
CA PRO A 66 -8.39 18.10 -1.77
C PRO A 66 -9.01 17.33 -0.60
N ARG A 67 -8.84 17.85 0.61
CA ARG A 67 -9.52 17.32 1.80
C ARG A 67 -10.97 17.79 1.90
N ASP A 68 -11.28 18.91 1.26
CA ASP A 68 -12.62 19.49 1.25
C ASP A 68 -13.48 18.73 0.23
N PRO A 69 -14.61 18.12 0.65
CA PRO A 69 -15.45 17.35 -0.25
C PRO A 69 -16.00 18.16 -1.42
N GLN A 70 -16.26 19.45 -1.21
CA GLN A 70 -16.80 20.33 -2.25
C GLN A 70 -15.73 20.68 -3.30
N GLU A 71 -14.49 20.98 -2.87
CA GLU A 71 -13.36 21.18 -3.78
C GLU A 71 -13.03 19.92 -4.57
N TYR A 72 -13.05 18.76 -3.91
CA TYR A 72 -12.86 17.47 -4.58
C TYR A 72 -13.94 17.25 -5.66
N ALA A 73 -15.22 17.44 -5.32
CA ALA A 73 -16.33 17.27 -6.25
C ALA A 73 -16.23 18.21 -7.48
N ARG A 74 -15.76 19.45 -7.28
CA ARG A 74 -15.56 20.42 -8.38
C ARG A 74 -14.54 19.95 -9.42
N GLN A 75 -13.62 19.05 -9.08
CA GLN A 75 -12.65 18.51 -10.05
C GLN A 75 -13.31 17.66 -11.13
N PHE A 76 -14.50 17.11 -10.87
CA PHE A 76 -15.25 16.28 -11.82
C PHE A 76 -16.20 17.10 -12.71
N ILE A 77 -16.40 18.39 -12.42
CA ILE A 77 -17.25 19.26 -13.23
C ILE A 77 -16.43 19.70 -14.47
N PRO A 78 -16.85 19.34 -15.69
CA PRO A 78 -16.16 19.76 -16.90
C PRO A 78 -16.10 21.28 -16.97
N ARG A 79 -14.89 21.83 -17.11
CA ARG A 79 -14.71 23.26 -17.37
C ARG A 79 -14.96 23.50 -18.85
N GLY A 80 -16.10 24.11 -19.19
CA GLY A 80 -16.38 24.53 -20.57
C GLY A 80 -17.71 24.09 -21.18
N ARG A 81 -18.76 23.84 -20.39
CA ARG A 81 -20.12 23.92 -20.95
C ARG A 81 -20.49 25.40 -21.06
N LYS A 82 -20.51 25.93 -22.29
CA LYS A 82 -21.30 27.13 -22.61
C LYS A 82 -22.77 26.76 -22.58
#